data_AF-R0GWX7-F1
#
_entry.id   AF-R0GWX7-F1
#
_cell.length_a   1.000
_cell.length_b   1.000
_cell.length_c   1.000
_cell.angle_alpha   90.00
_cell.angle_beta   90.00
_cell.angle_gamma   90.00
#
_symmetry.space_group_name_H-M   'P 1'
#
loop_
_entity.id
_entity.type
_entity.pdbx_description
1 polymer ?
#
loop_
_entity_poly.entity_id
_entity_poly.type
_entity_poly.pdbx_seq_one_letter_code
_entity_poly.pdbx_strand_id
1 'polypeptide(L)'
;MGSVGPLTNSLLPEGGRIRLSSSPEEMSGAGAPDFFYREAQRLGYVARSAFKLLQIQKQYKLIKPGSSVLDLGCAPGAWLQVACQSLGPLKNGGNVVGMDIKKVKVPPQCDSRVQTISADVLNFPRQKIRELSPQQMGFSVVLSDMCPSVSGITTRDAALSAELGMRALNLAVGQAAISQSLDDDNDGGDKVSSNETSRGVLRHGGHLVIKLLESEDAQDFARICKPIFNKASWLRPKATRSSSREIYLICQGFR
;
A
#
# COMPACT_ATOMS: atom_id res chain seq x y z
N MET A 1 38.88 0.69 38.71
CA MET A 1 37.98 1.78 38.31
C MET A 1 37.99 1.86 36.79
N GLY A 2 36.81 1.82 36.16
CA GLY A 2 36.66 1.92 34.70
C GLY A 2 35.38 1.24 34.21
N SER A 3 34.23 1.78 34.61
CA SER A 3 32.91 1.31 34.17
C SER A 3 32.68 1.68 32.70
N VAL A 4 32.34 0.70 31.86
CA VAL A 4 31.96 0.91 30.46
C VAL A 4 30.46 1.16 30.40
N GLY A 5 30.08 2.41 30.16
CA GLY A 5 28.67 2.81 30.02
C GLY A 5 28.04 2.32 28.71
N PRO A 6 26.70 2.22 28.64
CA PRO A 6 26.01 1.70 27.46
C PRO A 6 26.01 2.70 26.31
N LEU A 7 26.27 2.19 25.10
CA LEU A 7 26.22 2.91 23.83
C LEU A 7 24.82 3.49 23.60
N THR A 8 24.73 4.82 23.56
CA THR A 8 23.49 5.54 23.30
C THR A 8 23.17 5.57 21.81
N ASN A 9 21.92 5.23 21.52
CA ASN A 9 21.32 5.21 20.19
C ASN A 9 21.17 6.64 19.64
N SER A 10 22.00 7.04 18.67
CA SER A 10 21.88 8.33 17.97
C SER A 10 22.22 8.20 16.48
N LEU A 11 21.34 7.52 15.74
CA LEU A 11 21.32 7.53 14.27
C LEU A 11 19.93 7.88 13.72
N LEU A 12 19.28 8.85 14.36
CA LEU A 12 18.26 9.65 13.70
C LEU A 12 18.84 11.06 13.55
N PRO A 13 18.91 11.64 12.34
CA PRO A 13 19.23 13.04 12.22
C PRO A 13 18.09 13.83 12.87
N GLU A 14 18.36 14.40 14.04
CA GLU A 14 17.47 15.34 14.70
C GLU A 14 17.15 16.52 13.76
N GLY A 15 15.87 16.88 13.67
CA GLY A 15 15.47 18.23 13.29
C GLY A 15 15.58 18.65 11.81
N GLY A 16 15.89 17.76 10.88
CA GLY A 16 15.87 18.09 9.45
C GLY A 16 14.45 18.25 8.89
N ARG A 17 13.88 19.48 8.91
CA ARG A 17 12.70 19.79 8.09
C ARG A 17 13.00 19.44 6.63
N ILE A 18 12.38 18.39 6.09
CA ILE A 18 12.26 18.24 4.64
C ILE A 18 11.38 19.39 4.15
N ARG A 19 11.99 20.51 3.77
CA ARG A 19 11.34 21.56 2.99
C ARG A 19 11.06 20.98 1.61
N LEU A 20 9.83 20.52 1.38
CA LEU A 20 9.31 20.30 0.03
C LEU A 20 8.93 21.68 -0.55
N SER A 21 9.91 22.54 -0.83
CA SER A 21 9.68 23.85 -1.46
C SER A 21 10.14 23.86 -2.91
N SER A 22 9.26 24.40 -3.77
CA SER A 22 9.31 24.59 -5.23
C SER A 22 9.48 23.32 -6.08
N SER A 23 8.66 23.25 -7.13
CA SER A 23 8.60 22.19 -8.15
C SER A 23 9.98 21.86 -8.73
N PRO A 24 10.33 20.58 -8.93
CA PRO A 24 11.44 20.22 -9.81
C PRO A 24 10.90 20.23 -11.24
N GLU A 25 10.57 21.42 -11.75
CA GLU A 25 10.42 21.60 -13.19
C GLU A 25 11.81 21.78 -13.79
N GLU A 26 12.08 20.93 -14.79
CA GLU A 26 13.11 21.08 -15.80
C GLU A 26 14.57 21.00 -15.33
N MET A 27 15.13 19.79 -15.37
CA MET A 27 16.47 19.51 -15.91
C MET A 27 16.66 18.00 -15.99
N SER A 28 16.21 17.38 -17.08
CA SER A 28 16.60 16.02 -17.44
C SER A 28 16.99 15.95 -18.90
N GLY A 29 18.30 16.05 -19.16
CA GLY A 29 18.88 15.54 -20.40
C GLY A 29 18.63 14.03 -20.51
N ALA A 30 18.42 13.55 -21.74
CA ALA A 30 18.18 12.14 -22.02
C ALA A 30 19.30 11.27 -21.43
N GLY A 31 18.96 10.38 -20.49
CA GLY A 31 19.88 9.43 -19.86
C GLY A 31 20.18 9.67 -18.37
N ALA A 32 19.81 10.82 -17.80
CA ALA A 32 20.03 11.09 -16.38
C ALA A 32 18.85 10.57 -15.51
N PRO A 33 19.11 9.80 -14.43
CA PRO A 33 18.05 9.44 -13.49
C PRO A 33 17.44 10.68 -12.84
N ASP A 34 16.11 10.71 -12.74
CA ASP A 34 15.36 11.83 -12.17
C ASP A 34 15.67 12.07 -10.69
N PHE A 35 15.30 13.26 -10.19
CA PHE A 35 15.55 13.69 -8.81
C PHE A 35 15.17 12.63 -7.76
N PHE A 36 13.98 12.03 -7.87
CA PHE A 36 13.49 11.08 -6.88
C PHE A 36 14.24 9.74 -6.93
N TYR A 37 14.77 9.34 -8.08
CA TYR A 37 15.65 8.18 -8.15
C TYR A 37 16.95 8.42 -7.38
N ARG A 38 17.62 9.54 -7.61
CA ARG A 38 18.87 9.90 -6.92
C ARG A 38 18.64 10.03 -5.41
N GLU A 39 17.53 10.65 -5.04
CA GLU A 39 17.17 10.84 -3.63
C GLU A 39 16.82 9.51 -2.95
N ALA A 40 16.22 8.56 -3.67
CA ALA A 40 15.99 7.21 -3.14
C ALA A 40 17.32 6.52 -2.81
N GLN A 41 18.28 6.56 -3.73
CA GLN A 41 19.61 5.98 -3.51
C GLN A 41 20.33 6.66 -2.33
N ARG A 42 20.29 8.00 -2.26
CA ARG A 42 20.89 8.77 -1.16
C ARG A 42 20.32 8.40 0.20
N LEU A 43 19.01 8.15 0.27
CA LEU A 43 18.31 7.76 1.51
C LEU A 43 18.28 6.23 1.75
N GLY A 44 18.86 5.44 0.84
CA GLY A 44 18.89 3.98 0.95
C GLY A 44 17.56 3.27 0.68
N TYR A 45 16.62 3.92 -0.03
CA TYR A 45 15.43 3.26 -0.56
C TYR A 45 15.75 2.50 -1.85
N VAL A 46 15.19 1.29 -1.99
CA VAL A 46 15.42 0.44 -3.17
C VAL A 46 14.75 0.96 -4.45
N ALA A 47 13.77 1.85 -4.33
CA ALA A 47 13.15 2.52 -5.47
C ALA A 47 12.54 3.88 -5.10
N ARG A 48 12.41 4.75 -6.11
CA ARG A 48 11.75 6.06 -5.98
C ARG A 48 10.27 6.01 -5.58
N SER A 49 9.61 4.84 -5.73
CA SER A 49 8.22 4.67 -5.28
C SER A 49 8.06 4.82 -3.77
N ALA A 50 9.14 4.71 -2.98
CA ALA A 50 9.13 5.03 -1.54
C ALA A 50 8.56 6.43 -1.25
N PHE A 51 8.90 7.44 -2.07
CA PHE A 51 8.41 8.82 -1.86
C PHE A 51 6.90 8.96 -2.02
N LYS A 52 6.26 8.06 -2.78
CA LYS A 52 4.79 8.02 -2.91
C LYS A 52 4.16 7.62 -1.57
N LEU A 53 4.61 6.50 -1.00
CA LEU A 53 4.09 6.04 0.29
C LEU A 53 4.50 6.95 1.44
N LEU A 54 5.70 7.54 1.44
CA LEU A 54 6.10 8.55 2.42
C LEU A 54 5.15 9.76 2.39
N GLN A 55 4.78 10.23 1.20
CA GLN A 55 3.82 11.33 1.06
C GLN A 55 2.43 10.93 1.57
N ILE A 56 1.92 9.76 1.16
CA ILE A 56 0.63 9.22 1.63
C ILE A 56 0.64 9.10 3.16
N GLN A 57 1.66 8.48 3.73
CA GLN A 57 1.78 8.30 5.17
C GLN A 57 1.86 9.64 5.91
N LYS A 58 2.60 10.63 5.39
CA LYS A 58 2.67 11.98 5.96
C LYS A 58 1.32 12.68 6.00
N GLN A 59 0.51 12.53 4.96
CA GLN A 59 -0.77 13.23 4.83
C GLN A 59 -1.91 12.52 5.56
N TYR A 60 -1.96 11.18 5.49
CA TYR A 60 -3.11 10.39 5.94
C TYR A 60 -2.86 9.58 7.22
N LYS A 61 -1.60 9.41 7.65
CA LYS A 61 -1.19 8.72 8.89
C LYS A 61 -1.83 7.33 9.02
N LEU A 62 -1.79 6.54 7.94
CA LEU A 62 -2.46 5.25 7.84
C LEU A 62 -1.79 4.17 8.68
N ILE A 63 -0.45 4.11 8.63
CA ILE A 63 0.34 3.10 9.34
C ILE A 63 0.67 3.66 10.72
N LYS A 64 0.08 3.09 11.77
CA LYS A 64 0.38 3.47 13.16
C LYS A 64 1.51 2.58 13.70
N PRO A 65 2.21 3.01 14.76
CA PRO A 65 3.17 2.14 15.43
C PRO A 65 2.51 0.82 15.85
N GLY A 66 3.16 -0.32 15.55
CA GLY A 66 2.60 -1.65 15.81
C GLY A 66 1.52 -2.15 14.83
N SER A 67 1.24 -1.41 13.74
CA SER A 67 0.31 -1.86 12.69
C SER A 67 0.68 -3.22 12.09
N SER A 68 -0.34 -3.94 11.63
CA SER A 68 -0.18 -5.07 10.71
C SER A 68 -0.48 -4.56 9.30
N VAL A 69 0.49 -4.70 8.39
CA VAL A 69 0.47 -4.13 7.04
C VAL A 69 0.63 -5.23 5.99
N LEU A 70 -0.23 -5.25 4.98
CA LEU A 70 -0.11 -6.07 3.78
C LEU A 70 0.23 -5.17 2.58
N ASP A 71 1.30 -5.48 1.85
CA ASP A 71 1.76 -4.74 0.67
C ASP A 71 1.64 -5.61 -0.59
N LEU A 72 0.68 -5.30 -1.44
CA LEU A 72 0.34 -6.00 -2.67
C LEU A 72 1.10 -5.41 -3.85
N GLY A 73 1.83 -6.25 -4.59
CA GLY A 73 2.73 -5.81 -5.65
C GLY A 73 4.00 -5.18 -5.08
N CYS A 74 4.56 -5.80 -4.05
CA CYS A 74 5.60 -5.18 -3.24
C CYS A 74 6.96 -5.02 -3.96
N ALA A 75 7.18 -5.60 -5.14
CA ALA A 75 8.47 -5.49 -5.83
C ALA A 75 8.79 -4.04 -6.23
N PRO A 76 10.02 -3.53 -5.99
CA PRO A 76 11.21 -4.23 -5.48
C PRO A 76 11.41 -4.17 -3.96
N GLY A 77 10.43 -3.66 -3.19
CA GLY A 77 10.44 -3.63 -1.73
C GLY A 77 10.46 -2.22 -1.11
N ALA A 78 10.29 -1.16 -1.91
CA ALA A 78 10.37 0.21 -1.41
C ALA A 78 9.25 0.56 -0.43
N TRP A 79 8.04 0.06 -0.65
CA TRP A 79 6.91 0.26 0.25
C TRP A 79 7.05 -0.57 1.54
N LEU A 80 7.69 -1.75 1.47
CA LEU A 80 8.08 -2.53 2.66
C LEU A 80 9.01 -1.73 3.58
N GLN A 81 9.99 -1.01 3.03
CA GLN A 81 10.90 -0.17 3.84
C GLN A 81 10.11 0.92 4.59
N VAL A 82 9.26 1.64 3.88
CA VAL A 82 8.47 2.74 4.47
C VAL A 82 7.48 2.19 5.51
N ALA A 83 6.83 1.06 5.23
CA ALA A 83 5.93 0.41 6.17
C ALA A 83 6.67 -0.05 7.44
N CYS A 84 7.83 -0.69 7.29
CA CYS A 84 8.66 -1.15 8.41
C CYS A 84 9.09 0.01 9.32
N GLN A 85 9.61 1.09 8.72
CA GLN A 85 9.98 2.29 9.46
C GLN A 85 8.79 2.92 10.20
N SER A 86 7.59 2.88 9.59
CA SER A 86 6.37 3.42 10.18
C SER A 86 5.85 2.63 11.39
N LEU A 87 6.27 1.37 11.56
CA LEU A 87 5.92 0.58 12.76
C LEU A 87 6.63 1.06 14.03
N GLY A 88 7.68 1.89 13.89
CA GLY A 88 8.48 2.39 15.00
C GLY A 88 9.31 1.28 15.68
N PRO A 89 9.78 1.48 16.92
CA PRO A 89 10.62 0.52 17.63
C PRO A 89 9.99 -0.87 17.77
N LEU A 90 10.82 -1.93 17.81
CA LEU A 90 10.39 -3.34 17.90
C LEU A 90 9.40 -3.62 19.03
N LYS A 91 9.53 -2.93 20.18
CA LYS A 91 8.61 -3.07 21.33
C LYS A 91 7.14 -2.76 21.01
N ASN A 92 6.87 -2.02 19.94
CA ASN A 92 5.51 -1.71 19.51
C ASN A 92 4.84 -2.91 18.80
N GLY A 93 5.59 -3.94 18.44
CA GLY A 93 5.09 -5.11 17.70
C GLY A 93 4.73 -4.76 16.25
N GLY A 94 3.69 -5.43 15.74
CA GLY A 94 3.24 -5.30 14.35
C GLY A 94 4.01 -6.18 13.36
N ASN A 95 3.57 -6.15 12.10
CA ASN A 95 4.25 -6.84 11.01
C ASN A 95 3.99 -6.19 9.65
N VAL A 96 4.87 -6.47 8.69
CA VAL A 96 4.71 -6.10 7.28
C VAL A 96 4.85 -7.36 6.44
N VAL A 97 3.84 -7.67 5.64
CA VAL A 97 3.85 -8.78 4.71
C VAL A 97 3.80 -8.22 3.29
N GLY A 98 4.85 -8.44 2.51
CA GLY A 98 4.89 -8.14 1.10
C GLY A 98 4.51 -9.35 0.25
N MET A 99 3.61 -9.18 -0.71
CA MET A 99 3.27 -10.22 -1.68
C MET A 99 3.49 -9.68 -3.10
N ASP A 100 4.19 -10.45 -3.93
CA ASP A 100 4.39 -10.15 -5.35
C ASP A 100 4.57 -11.46 -6.12
N ILE A 101 4.27 -11.47 -7.42
CA ILE A 101 4.57 -12.63 -8.26
C ILE A 101 6.09 -12.79 -8.39
N LYS A 102 6.83 -11.68 -8.41
CA LYS A 102 8.30 -11.65 -8.43
C LYS A 102 8.87 -11.95 -7.05
N LYS A 103 9.98 -12.67 -7.02
CA LYS A 103 10.74 -12.89 -5.79
C LYS A 103 11.36 -11.58 -5.30
N VAL A 104 10.92 -11.10 -4.15
CA VAL A 104 11.48 -9.94 -3.45
C VAL A 104 12.28 -10.45 -2.24
N LYS A 105 13.48 -9.92 -2.03
CA LYS A 105 14.21 -10.12 -0.77
C LYS A 105 13.81 -9.03 0.20
N VAL A 106 13.74 -9.35 1.49
CA VAL A 106 13.55 -8.34 2.54
C VAL A 106 14.65 -7.27 2.39
N PRO A 107 14.30 -5.98 2.22
CA PRO A 107 15.30 -4.92 2.07
C PRO A 107 16.20 -4.81 3.31
N PRO A 108 17.50 -4.45 3.16
CA PRO A 108 18.47 -4.46 4.27
C PRO A 108 18.12 -3.58 5.48
N GLN A 109 17.26 -2.58 5.30
CA GLN A 109 16.84 -1.66 6.37
C GLN A 109 15.57 -2.10 7.10
N CYS A 110 14.98 -3.21 6.69
CA CYS A 110 13.83 -3.80 7.35
C CYS A 110 14.28 -4.71 8.49
N ASP A 111 13.50 -4.74 9.57
CA ASP A 111 13.74 -5.63 10.71
C ASP A 111 12.96 -6.95 10.58
N SER A 112 13.05 -7.80 11.62
CA SER A 112 12.46 -9.14 11.66
C SER A 112 10.93 -9.19 11.51
N ARG A 113 10.24 -8.04 11.55
CA ARG A 113 8.79 -7.95 11.35
C ARG A 113 8.38 -7.96 9.87
N VAL A 114 9.33 -7.90 8.94
CA VAL A 114 9.05 -7.90 7.50
C VAL A 114 9.21 -9.29 6.91
N GLN A 115 8.17 -9.75 6.21
CA GLN A 115 8.16 -11.00 5.46
C GLN A 115 7.78 -10.73 4.00
N THR A 116 8.37 -11.47 3.08
CA THR A 116 8.05 -11.41 1.64
C THR A 116 7.61 -12.77 1.14
N ILE A 117 6.55 -12.83 0.34
CA ILE A 117 6.02 -14.05 -0.26
C ILE A 117 5.92 -13.87 -1.77
N SER A 118 6.50 -14.82 -2.51
CA SER A 118 6.40 -14.86 -3.98
C SER A 118 5.14 -15.66 -4.35
N ALA A 119 4.06 -14.98 -4.73
CA ALA A 119 2.79 -15.60 -5.11
C ALA A 119 1.94 -14.64 -5.94
N ASP A 120 1.07 -15.21 -6.79
CA ASP A 120 -0.05 -14.46 -7.35
C ASP A 120 -1.11 -14.24 -6.26
N VAL A 121 -1.07 -13.06 -5.64
CA VAL A 121 -1.93 -12.71 -4.52
C VAL A 121 -3.43 -12.75 -4.88
N LEU A 122 -3.76 -12.54 -6.15
CA LEU A 122 -5.15 -12.47 -6.58
C LEU A 122 -5.78 -13.85 -6.78
N ASN A 123 -4.96 -14.89 -6.80
CA ASN A 123 -5.34 -16.31 -6.82
C ASN A 123 -4.95 -17.03 -5.50
N PHE A 124 -4.42 -16.30 -4.52
CA PHE A 124 -3.97 -16.86 -3.25
C PHE A 124 -5.14 -16.91 -2.23
N PRO A 125 -5.30 -18.00 -1.45
CA PRO A 125 -6.41 -18.12 -0.50
C PRO A 125 -6.38 -17.01 0.57
N ARG A 126 -7.48 -16.24 0.71
CA ARG A 126 -7.60 -15.14 1.70
C ARG A 126 -7.29 -15.59 3.12
N GLN A 127 -7.76 -16.77 3.51
CA GLN A 127 -7.50 -17.35 4.84
C GLN A 127 -5.99 -17.46 5.12
N LYS A 128 -5.21 -17.98 4.16
CA LYS A 128 -3.76 -18.08 4.30
C LYS A 128 -3.09 -16.71 4.39
N ILE A 129 -3.62 -15.68 3.72
CA ILE A 129 -3.11 -14.31 3.87
C ILE A 129 -3.41 -13.78 5.27
N ARG A 130 -4.63 -14.00 5.79
CA ARG A 130 -5.02 -13.59 7.16
C ARG A 130 -4.16 -14.25 8.23
N GLU A 131 -3.80 -15.51 8.05
CA GLU A 131 -2.93 -16.27 8.96
C GLU A 131 -1.53 -15.66 9.11
N LEU A 132 -1.06 -14.89 8.12
CA LEU A 132 0.22 -14.17 8.18
C LEU A 132 0.16 -12.93 9.08
N SER A 133 -1.03 -12.50 9.50
CA SER A 133 -1.18 -11.37 10.41
C SER A 133 -1.10 -11.81 11.88
N PRO A 134 -0.71 -10.90 12.81
CA PRO A 134 -0.70 -11.20 14.24
C PRO A 134 -2.08 -11.63 14.71
N GLN A 135 -2.10 -12.74 15.45
CA GLN A 135 -3.33 -13.39 15.96
C GLN A 135 -4.33 -13.78 14.86
N GLN A 136 -3.92 -13.83 13.59
CA GLN A 136 -4.75 -14.20 12.44
C GLN A 136 -5.98 -13.28 12.22
N MET A 137 -5.93 -12.07 12.79
CA MET A 137 -7.08 -11.15 12.78
C MET A 137 -7.23 -10.36 11.46
N GLY A 138 -6.29 -10.49 10.53
CA GLY A 138 -6.19 -9.71 9.29
C GLY A 138 -5.25 -8.51 9.43
N PHE A 139 -5.30 -7.55 8.52
CA PHE A 139 -4.39 -6.41 8.48
C PHE A 139 -5.08 -5.10 8.87
N SER A 140 -4.36 -4.21 9.53
CA SER A 140 -4.84 -2.86 9.82
C SER A 140 -4.69 -1.92 8.62
N VAL A 141 -3.75 -2.23 7.72
CA VAL A 141 -3.51 -1.48 6.49
C VAL A 141 -3.24 -2.45 5.35
N VAL A 142 -3.94 -2.28 4.23
CA VAL A 142 -3.64 -2.95 2.96
C VAL A 142 -3.18 -1.90 1.96
N LEU A 143 -2.03 -2.13 1.35
CA LEU A 143 -1.42 -1.26 0.35
C LEU A 143 -1.39 -2.02 -0.98
N SER A 144 -1.67 -1.34 -2.09
CA SER A 144 -1.55 -1.90 -3.43
C SER A 144 -0.85 -0.91 -4.35
N ASP A 145 0.40 -1.20 -4.67
CA ASP A 145 1.15 -0.56 -5.75
C ASP A 145 1.25 -1.48 -6.98
N MET A 146 0.30 -2.41 -7.13
CA MET A 146 0.22 -3.30 -8.29
C MET A 146 -0.01 -2.50 -9.58
N CYS A 147 0.62 -2.92 -10.67
CA CYS A 147 0.44 -2.33 -11.99
C CYS A 147 0.35 -3.46 -13.02
N PRO A 148 -0.66 -3.46 -13.91
CA PRO A 148 -0.73 -4.45 -14.98
C PRO A 148 0.42 -4.22 -15.98
N SER A 149 0.66 -5.21 -16.84
CA SER A 149 1.55 -5.02 -17.98
C SER A 149 0.95 -3.97 -18.91
N VAL A 150 1.64 -2.85 -19.08
CA VAL A 150 1.19 -1.74 -19.93
C VAL A 150 1.38 -2.09 -21.41
N SER A 151 0.31 -1.97 -22.19
CA SER A 151 0.30 -2.17 -23.63
C SER A 151 0.67 -0.91 -24.41
N GLY A 152 0.58 0.26 -23.75
CA GLY A 152 0.71 1.58 -24.38
C GLY A 152 -0.62 2.13 -24.92
N ILE A 153 -1.68 1.31 -24.93
CA ILE A 153 -3.04 1.74 -25.27
C ILE A 153 -3.71 2.24 -24.00
N THR A 154 -3.75 3.57 -23.84
CA THR A 154 -4.22 4.25 -22.63
C THR A 154 -5.55 3.71 -22.08
N THR A 155 -6.54 3.49 -22.93
CA THR A 155 -7.87 3.00 -22.52
C THR A 155 -7.80 1.58 -21.98
N ARG A 156 -7.09 0.67 -22.68
CA ARG A 156 -6.89 -0.71 -22.25
C ARG A 156 -6.11 -0.78 -20.94
N ASP A 157 -5.03 -0.01 -20.84
CA ASP A 157 -4.17 0.00 -19.65
C ASP A 157 -4.95 0.52 -18.43
N ALA A 158 -5.80 1.54 -18.62
CA ALA A 158 -6.67 2.04 -17.57
C ALA A 158 -7.73 1.02 -17.13
N ALA A 159 -8.38 0.32 -18.07
CA ALA A 159 -9.35 -0.73 -17.75
C ALA A 159 -8.71 -1.88 -16.96
N LEU A 160 -7.53 -2.35 -17.39
CA LEU A 160 -6.77 -3.37 -16.66
C LEU A 160 -6.34 -2.89 -15.28
N SER A 161 -5.99 -1.61 -15.14
CA SER A 161 -5.65 -1.03 -13.85
C SER A 161 -6.87 -0.96 -12.93
N ALA A 162 -8.04 -0.62 -13.44
CA ALA A 162 -9.29 -0.58 -12.68
C ALA A 162 -9.71 -1.98 -12.22
N GLU A 163 -9.61 -2.99 -13.09
CA GLU A 163 -9.86 -4.39 -12.74
C GLU A 163 -8.92 -4.86 -11.64
N LEU A 164 -7.62 -4.58 -11.76
CA LEU A 164 -6.63 -4.92 -10.74
C LEU A 164 -6.91 -4.23 -9.40
N GLY A 165 -7.34 -2.97 -9.43
CA GLY A 165 -7.80 -2.24 -8.27
C GLY A 165 -9.03 -2.88 -7.62
N MET A 166 -10.01 -3.31 -8.42
CA MET A 166 -11.22 -3.98 -7.93
C MET A 166 -10.89 -5.30 -7.23
N ARG A 167 -9.97 -6.08 -7.79
CA ARG A 167 -9.50 -7.32 -7.14
C ARG A 167 -8.78 -7.04 -5.83
N ALA A 168 -7.99 -5.96 -5.75
CA ALA A 168 -7.37 -5.53 -4.49
C ALA A 168 -8.41 -5.11 -3.44
N LEU A 169 -9.44 -4.36 -3.83
CA LEU A 169 -10.56 -4.00 -2.97
C LEU A 169 -11.27 -5.25 -2.46
N ASN A 170 -11.64 -6.16 -3.35
CA ASN A 170 -12.32 -7.41 -3.02
C ASN A 170 -11.50 -8.32 -2.09
N LEU A 171 -10.18 -8.40 -2.27
CA LEU A 171 -9.29 -9.08 -1.34
C LEU A 171 -9.34 -8.42 0.05
N ALA A 172 -9.29 -7.09 0.09
CA ALA A 172 -9.27 -6.32 1.33
C ALA A 172 -10.57 -6.47 2.12
N VAL A 173 -11.74 -6.24 1.49
CA VAL A 173 -13.02 -6.11 2.22
C VAL A 173 -13.92 -7.35 2.12
N GLY A 174 -13.68 -8.23 1.14
CA GLY A 174 -14.52 -9.39 0.89
C GLY A 174 -15.73 -9.08 0.00
N GLN A 175 -16.37 -10.13 -0.53
CA GLN A 175 -17.50 -9.98 -1.48
C GLN A 175 -18.74 -9.39 -0.81
N ALA A 176 -19.04 -9.80 0.42
CA ALA A 176 -20.25 -9.37 1.13
C ALA A 176 -20.28 -7.84 1.36
N ALA A 177 -19.14 -7.23 1.66
CA ALA A 177 -19.03 -5.78 1.85
C ALA A 177 -19.23 -5.00 0.54
N ILE A 178 -18.96 -5.62 -0.61
CA ILE A 178 -19.18 -5.00 -1.92
C ILE A 178 -20.64 -5.16 -2.35
N SER A 179 -21.24 -6.34 -2.22
CA SER A 179 -22.64 -6.56 -2.58
C SER A 179 -23.59 -5.67 -1.78
N GLN A 180 -23.40 -5.56 -0.46
CA GLN A 180 -24.18 -4.64 0.40
C GLN A 180 -24.06 -3.15 0.01
N SER A 181 -23.09 -2.78 -0.84
CA SER A 181 -22.94 -1.42 -1.35
C SER A 181 -23.53 -1.19 -2.74
N LEU A 182 -23.84 -2.26 -3.47
CA LEU A 182 -24.38 -2.21 -4.83
C LEU A 182 -25.89 -2.52 -4.87
N ASP A 183 -26.43 -3.09 -3.79
CA ASP A 183 -27.83 -3.50 -3.68
C ASP A 183 -28.71 -2.39 -3.05
N ASP A 184 -29.07 -1.38 -3.85
CA ASP A 184 -30.25 -0.53 -3.60
C ASP A 184 -31.47 -0.99 -4.44
N ASP A 185 -31.38 -2.15 -5.11
CA ASP A 185 -32.48 -2.76 -5.88
C ASP A 185 -32.53 -4.31 -5.71
N ASN A 186 -33.34 -4.72 -4.72
CA ASN A 186 -34.11 -5.95 -4.53
C ASN A 186 -33.57 -7.40 -4.71
N ASP A 187 -34.05 -8.20 -3.74
CA ASP A 187 -34.44 -9.62 -3.71
C ASP A 187 -33.46 -10.70 -3.22
N GLY A 188 -33.99 -11.49 -2.30
CA GLY A 188 -33.29 -12.47 -1.47
C GLY A 188 -33.01 -13.80 -2.18
N GLY A 189 -31.94 -14.44 -1.73
CA GLY A 189 -31.61 -15.81 -2.10
C GLY A 189 -30.44 -16.38 -1.30
N ASP A 190 -30.73 -17.46 -0.58
CA ASP A 190 -29.86 -18.50 -0.01
C ASP A 190 -28.81 -18.16 1.07
N LYS A 191 -29.20 -18.47 2.31
CA LYS A 191 -28.29 -18.74 3.44
C LYS A 191 -27.48 -20.01 3.16
N VAL A 192 -26.26 -19.85 2.64
CA VAL A 192 -25.24 -20.92 2.68
C VAL A 192 -24.30 -20.69 3.85
N SER A 193 -24.10 -21.80 4.57
CA SER A 193 -23.30 -22.03 5.77
C SER A 193 -21.83 -21.57 5.68
N SER A 194 -21.36 -20.91 6.75
CA SER A 194 -19.96 -20.64 7.18
C SER A 194 -19.03 -19.92 6.18
N ASN A 195 -19.11 -18.58 6.17
CA ASN A 195 -18.58 -17.72 5.12
C ASN A 195 -17.12 -17.22 5.33
N GLU A 196 -16.22 -18.03 5.90
CA GLU A 196 -14.82 -17.61 6.16
C GLU A 196 -14.05 -17.31 4.86
N THR A 197 -14.41 -17.94 3.74
CA THR A 197 -13.80 -17.74 2.41
C THR A 197 -14.20 -16.41 1.73
N SER A 198 -15.33 -15.82 2.11
CA SER A 198 -15.79 -14.54 1.56
C SER A 198 -15.33 -13.33 2.38
N ARG A 199 -14.83 -13.55 3.60
CA ARG A 199 -14.31 -12.50 4.48
C ARG A 199 -13.03 -11.90 3.91
N GLY A 200 -12.97 -10.57 3.87
CA GLY A 200 -11.78 -9.82 3.48
C GLY A 200 -10.61 -9.97 4.45
N VAL A 201 -9.42 -9.54 4.02
CA VAL A 201 -8.20 -9.57 4.83
C VAL A 201 -8.02 -8.30 5.70
N LEU A 202 -8.77 -7.24 5.45
CA LEU A 202 -8.70 -5.97 6.18
C LEU A 202 -9.56 -6.02 7.46
N ARG A 203 -9.04 -5.47 8.56
CA ARG A 203 -9.76 -5.32 9.83
C ARG A 203 -10.73 -4.14 9.78
N HIS A 204 -11.84 -4.20 10.52
CA HIS A 204 -12.68 -3.02 10.78
C HIS A 204 -11.85 -1.87 11.34
N GLY A 205 -12.16 -0.65 10.92
CA GLY A 205 -11.37 0.56 11.17
C GLY A 205 -10.08 0.65 10.36
N GLY A 206 -9.73 -0.37 9.57
CA GLY A 206 -8.51 -0.44 8.78
C GLY A 206 -8.50 0.50 7.57
N HIS A 207 -7.35 0.58 6.91
CA HIS A 207 -7.11 1.46 5.77
C HIS A 207 -6.69 0.69 4.53
N LEU A 208 -7.07 1.21 3.36
CA LEU A 208 -6.73 0.64 2.06
C LEU A 208 -6.17 1.73 1.14
N VAL A 209 -5.09 1.43 0.45
CA VAL A 209 -4.49 2.27 -0.59
C VAL A 209 -4.43 1.47 -1.88
N ILE A 210 -4.96 2.02 -2.97
CA ILE A 210 -4.94 1.36 -4.28
C ILE A 210 -4.37 2.31 -5.33
N LYS A 211 -3.35 1.86 -6.07
CA LYS A 211 -2.91 2.50 -7.30
C LYS A 211 -3.89 2.24 -8.44
N LEU A 212 -4.22 3.29 -9.18
CA LEU A 212 -4.99 3.26 -10.41
C LEU A 212 -4.31 4.11 -11.48
N LEU A 213 -4.62 3.85 -12.74
CA LEU A 213 -4.38 4.78 -13.84
C LEU A 213 -5.61 5.67 -14.00
N GLU A 214 -5.41 6.98 -13.97
CA GLU A 214 -6.48 7.97 -14.06
C GLU A 214 -7.25 7.85 -15.38
N SER A 215 -8.53 7.50 -15.26
CA SER A 215 -9.53 7.42 -16.32
C SER A 215 -10.89 7.86 -15.78
N GLU A 216 -11.89 7.94 -16.65
CA GLU A 216 -13.29 8.14 -16.24
C GLU A 216 -13.75 7.00 -15.34
N ASP A 217 -13.50 5.74 -15.71
CA ASP A 217 -13.81 4.56 -14.88
C ASP A 217 -13.17 4.62 -13.49
N ALA A 218 -11.95 5.17 -13.39
CA ALA A 218 -11.29 5.31 -12.10
C ALA A 218 -12.06 6.24 -11.16
N GLN A 219 -12.76 7.27 -11.68
CA GLN A 219 -13.53 8.20 -10.85
C GLN A 219 -14.71 7.51 -10.16
N ASP A 220 -15.29 6.50 -10.81
CA ASP A 220 -16.43 5.73 -10.29
C ASP A 220 -15.99 4.81 -9.14
N PHE A 221 -14.72 4.42 -9.12
CA PHE A 221 -14.13 3.57 -8.08
C PHE A 221 -14.26 4.17 -6.66
N ALA A 222 -14.16 5.50 -6.54
CA ALA A 222 -14.36 6.18 -5.27
C ALA A 222 -15.81 6.11 -4.80
N ARG A 223 -16.80 6.06 -5.72
CA ARG A 223 -18.21 5.91 -5.36
C ARG A 223 -18.49 4.56 -4.73
N ILE A 224 -17.88 3.50 -5.26
CA ILE A 224 -17.94 2.13 -4.71
C ILE A 224 -17.32 2.07 -3.31
N CYS A 225 -16.21 2.79 -3.07
CA CYS A 225 -15.52 2.75 -1.78
C CYS A 225 -16.20 3.60 -0.68
N LYS A 226 -16.97 4.64 -1.02
CA LYS A 226 -17.62 5.54 -0.05
C LYS A 226 -18.55 4.83 0.95
N PRO A 227 -19.44 3.91 0.56
CA PRO A 227 -20.27 3.17 1.51
C PRO A 227 -19.46 2.18 2.37
N ILE A 228 -18.33 1.69 1.87
CA ILE A 228 -17.50 0.67 2.52
C ILE A 228 -16.55 1.28 3.57
N PHE A 229 -16.13 2.54 3.38
CA PHE A 229 -15.15 3.22 4.23
C PHE A 229 -15.71 4.52 4.84
N ASN A 230 -15.11 4.99 5.93
CA ASN A 230 -15.45 6.29 6.51
C ASN A 230 -15.09 7.47 5.59
N LYS A 231 -14.00 7.31 4.82
CA LYS A 231 -13.54 8.32 3.87
C LYS A 231 -12.81 7.66 2.70
N ALA A 232 -13.04 8.17 1.50
CA ALA A 232 -12.26 7.85 0.30
C ALA A 232 -11.74 9.15 -0.33
N SER A 233 -10.46 9.21 -0.70
CA SER A 233 -9.84 10.43 -1.24
C SER A 233 -8.77 10.11 -2.27
N TRP A 234 -8.72 10.87 -3.35
CA TRP A 234 -7.70 10.75 -4.38
C TRP A 234 -6.42 11.49 -4.00
N LEU A 235 -5.28 10.93 -4.36
CA LEU A 235 -3.97 11.58 -4.29
C LEU A 235 -3.15 11.24 -5.53
N ARG A 236 -2.59 12.26 -6.18
CA ARG A 236 -1.46 12.11 -7.10
C ARG A 236 -0.16 12.49 -6.38
N PRO A 237 0.73 11.54 -6.06
CA PRO A 237 2.00 11.85 -5.41
C PRO A 237 2.90 12.74 -6.26
N LYS A 238 3.68 13.61 -5.60
CA LYS A 238 4.68 14.46 -6.26
C LYS A 238 5.78 13.64 -6.95
N ALA A 239 6.01 12.42 -6.47
CA ALA A 239 6.97 11.50 -7.04
C ALA A 239 6.42 10.71 -8.25
N THR A 240 5.20 10.98 -8.71
CA THR A 240 4.68 10.46 -9.98
C THR A 240 5.41 11.13 -11.15
N ARG A 241 5.77 10.35 -12.17
CA ARG A 241 6.41 10.88 -13.40
C ARG A 241 5.39 11.72 -14.18
N SER A 242 5.85 12.78 -14.85
CA SER A 242 5.00 13.60 -15.73
C SER A 242 4.34 12.77 -16.84
N SER A 243 5.03 11.75 -17.35
CA SER A 243 4.50 10.83 -18.37
C SER A 243 3.51 9.80 -17.83
N SER A 244 3.28 9.75 -16.51
CA SER A 244 2.45 8.73 -15.88
C SER A 244 1.09 9.30 -15.47
N ARG A 245 0.02 8.55 -15.78
CA ARG A 245 -1.35 8.83 -15.33
C ARG A 245 -1.69 8.21 -13.97
N GLU A 246 -0.67 7.80 -13.21
CA GLU A 246 -0.87 7.14 -11.93
C GLU A 246 -1.51 8.06 -10.87
N ILE A 247 -2.53 7.54 -10.20
CA ILE A 247 -3.23 8.15 -9.07
C ILE A 247 -3.50 7.09 -8.00
N TYR A 248 -3.63 7.49 -6.74
CA TYR A 248 -3.96 6.58 -5.64
C TYR A 248 -5.29 6.94 -5.00
N LEU A 249 -6.13 5.92 -4.79
CA LEU A 249 -7.29 6.02 -3.93
C LEU A 249 -6.90 5.67 -2.49
N ILE A 250 -7.16 6.58 -1.56
CA ILE A 250 -6.91 6.42 -0.13
C ILE A 250 -8.24 6.22 0.59
N CYS A 251 -8.48 4.99 1.05
CA CYS A 251 -9.67 4.58 1.77
C CYS A 251 -9.37 4.44 3.26
N GLN A 252 -10.07 5.18 4.11
CA GLN A 252 -9.82 5.24 5.55
C GLN A 252 -11.01 4.75 6.35
N GLY A 253 -10.78 3.81 7.27
CA GLY A 253 -11.76 3.37 8.25
C GLY A 253 -12.79 2.43 7.63
N PHE A 254 -12.37 1.20 7.33
CA PHE A 254 -13.28 0.14 6.87
C PHE A 254 -14.42 -0.03 7.88
N ARG A 255 -15.67 0.04 7.41
CA ARG A 255 -16.87 -0.03 8.27
C ARG A 255 -17.16 -1.45 8.71
#